data_AF-R9XAM9-F1
#
_entry.id   AF-R9XAM9-F1
#
_cell.length_a   1.000
_cell.length_b   1.000
_cell.length_c   1.000
_cell.angle_alpha   90.00
_cell.angle_beta   90.00
_cell.angle_gamma   90.00
#
_symmetry.space_group_name_H-M   'P 1'
#
loop_
_entity.id
_entity.type
_entity.pdbx_description
1 polymer ?
#
loop_
_entity_poly.entity_id
_entity_poly.type
_entity_poly.pdbx_seq_one_letter_code
_entity_poly.pdbx_strand_id
1 'polypeptide(L)'
;MSQQKVYGVTGPISKEGPTAAENKLNDELIQELKKEGTFESEEETAKRIKVLQELQALAQEFVFKVSRKRNMSEGMARDAGGKIFTFGSYRLGVHGPGSDIDTLVVVPKHVTRDDFFTVFDELLRGRPELDEIAPVPEAFVPIIKIKYSGISIDLICARLDIPQVPLNLTLSDKNLLRNLDEKDLRALNGTRVTDEILELVPKPTAFKIALRAIKLWAQRRAVYANVFGFPGGVAWAMLVARICQLYPNACSAVIVARFFHILTRWSWPQPVLLKPIEDGPLQVRVWNPKIYANDRLHKMPVITPAYPSMCSTHNICESTKKVILNELQRGVEVTTDIFTNKKTWGDLFQKHDFFYKYKFYLTVMASTKGSDEQHLKWSGLVESKLRLLVLKLEVLSGINLAHPYTKPFESTYAYKTEEEYKEIFDNYGTHKTEDVLKKYTEVTNENKDDESLKGMEKVHITTMYIGLNIAVDEKKKIDIHVPCQEFFNLCRSFQEYEDTETFSLVIKYVKLYDLPDHVYDAGEQRPVKASKKRKNEKAGKKAKRPKSSSVLPADGEDSTMADGSTVSEEPQPPLSTTTTPSTNTGAELSVTAGGAST
;
A
#
# COMPACT_ATOMS: atom_id res chain seq x y z
N MET A 1 -24.78 22.52 -31.09
CA MET A 1 -23.82 22.75 -29.98
C MET A 1 -23.51 21.39 -29.36
N SER A 2 -22.29 20.87 -29.49
CA SER A 2 -21.93 19.63 -28.79
C SER A 2 -21.91 19.93 -27.29
N GLN A 3 -22.76 19.26 -26.49
CA GLN A 3 -22.65 19.34 -25.04
C GLN A 3 -21.23 18.94 -24.63
N GLN A 4 -20.48 19.86 -24.04
CA GLN A 4 -19.14 19.59 -23.54
C GLN A 4 -19.26 18.51 -22.46
N LYS A 5 -18.63 17.35 -22.66
CA LYS A 5 -18.62 16.26 -21.66
C LYS A 5 -18.09 16.82 -20.34
N VAL A 6 -18.93 16.85 -19.31
CA VAL A 6 -18.54 17.27 -17.97
C VAL A 6 -17.83 16.10 -17.31
N TYR A 7 -16.59 16.32 -16.88
CA TYR A 7 -15.79 15.33 -16.17
C TYR A 7 -15.79 15.63 -14.67
N GLY A 8 -16.00 14.59 -13.86
CA GLY A 8 -15.98 14.70 -12.40
C GLY A 8 -17.33 15.02 -11.78
N VAL A 9 -17.33 15.09 -10.45
CA VAL A 9 -18.49 15.49 -9.63
C VAL A 9 -18.52 16.99 -9.32
N THR A 10 -17.47 17.72 -9.72
CA THR A 10 -17.37 19.18 -9.63
C THR A 10 -16.92 19.72 -10.98
N GLY A 11 -17.23 20.99 -11.26
CA GLY A 11 -16.57 21.70 -12.35
C GLY A 11 -15.03 21.79 -12.16
N PRO A 12 -14.28 22.13 -13.22
CA PRO A 12 -12.84 22.30 -13.15
C PRO A 12 -12.46 23.53 -12.31
N ILE A 13 -11.30 23.48 -11.66
CA ILE A 13 -10.72 24.63 -10.94
C ILE A 13 -10.12 25.63 -11.93
N SER A 14 -9.40 25.14 -12.94
CA SER A 14 -8.88 25.96 -14.03
C SER A 14 -8.99 25.22 -15.36
N LYS A 15 -9.33 25.95 -16.42
CA LYS A 15 -9.37 25.45 -17.80
C LYS A 15 -8.17 25.95 -18.62
N GLU A 16 -7.20 26.61 -18.01
CA GLU A 16 -6.04 27.14 -18.71
C GLU A 16 -5.18 26.00 -19.30
N GLY A 17 -4.65 26.24 -20.49
CA GLY A 17 -3.63 25.38 -21.09
C GLY A 17 -2.25 25.65 -20.50
N PRO A 18 -1.28 24.74 -20.72
CA PRO A 18 0.07 24.92 -20.22
C PRO A 18 0.78 26.05 -20.97
N THR A 19 1.56 26.83 -20.23
CA THR A 19 2.52 27.79 -20.77
C THR A 19 3.74 27.10 -21.39
N ALA A 20 4.56 27.82 -22.15
CA ALA A 20 5.80 27.29 -22.72
C ALA A 20 6.78 26.79 -21.65
N ALA A 21 6.89 27.49 -20.52
CA ALA A 21 7.72 27.07 -19.40
C ALA A 21 7.23 25.76 -18.76
N GLU A 22 5.91 25.60 -18.61
CA GLU A 22 5.32 24.36 -18.08
C GLU A 22 5.47 23.18 -19.05
N ASN A 23 5.42 23.43 -20.37
CA ASN A 23 5.71 22.40 -21.36
C ASN A 23 7.18 21.95 -21.31
N LYS A 24 8.12 22.88 -21.11
CA LYS A 24 9.53 22.52 -20.89
C LYS A 24 9.71 21.62 -19.67
N LEU A 25 9.10 21.99 -18.54
CA LEU A 25 9.13 21.15 -17.32
C LEU A 25 8.47 19.78 -17.55
N ASN A 26 7.45 19.71 -18.41
CA ASN A 26 6.80 18.46 -18.79
C ASN A 26 7.73 17.56 -19.62
N ASP A 27 8.51 18.14 -20.54
CA ASP A 27 9.51 17.39 -21.30
C ASP A 27 10.62 16.86 -20.39
N GLU A 28 11.11 17.68 -19.46
CA GLU A 28 12.08 17.28 -18.43
C GLU A 28 11.55 16.13 -17.55
N LEU A 29 10.27 16.19 -17.17
CA LEU A 29 9.61 15.09 -16.44
C LEU A 29 9.64 13.79 -17.25
N ILE A 30 9.28 13.85 -18.54
CA ILE A 30 9.26 12.66 -19.40
C ILE A 30 10.67 12.08 -19.55
N GLN A 31 11.70 12.93 -19.69
CA GLN A 31 13.09 12.46 -19.78
C GLN A 31 13.56 11.79 -18.48
N GLU A 32 13.25 12.36 -17.31
CA GLU A 32 13.58 11.71 -16.04
C GLU A 32 12.84 10.38 -15.88
N LEU A 33 11.56 10.30 -16.28
CA LEU A 33 10.80 9.05 -16.27
C LEU A 33 11.39 7.97 -17.19
N LYS A 34 11.97 8.36 -18.34
CA LYS A 34 12.69 7.44 -19.22
C LYS A 34 13.99 6.96 -18.59
N LYS A 35 14.77 7.88 -18.01
CA LYS A 35 16.02 7.57 -17.30
C LYS A 35 15.80 6.63 -16.13
N GLU A 36 14.69 6.77 -15.42
CA GLU A 36 14.29 5.91 -14.30
C GLU A 36 13.65 4.59 -14.74
N GLY A 37 13.69 4.26 -16.04
CA GLY A 37 13.24 2.97 -16.57
C GLY A 37 11.73 2.73 -16.46
N THR A 38 10.91 3.79 -16.43
CA THR A 38 9.45 3.61 -16.24
C THR A 38 8.74 3.17 -17.51
N PHE A 39 9.33 3.32 -18.69
CA PHE A 39 8.77 2.89 -19.98
C PHE A 39 9.41 1.56 -20.39
N GLU A 40 8.58 0.60 -20.80
CA GLU A 40 9.07 -0.64 -21.41
C GLU A 40 9.55 -0.40 -22.85
N SER A 41 10.38 -1.32 -23.36
CA SER A 41 10.83 -1.27 -24.75
C SER A 41 9.70 -1.69 -25.71
N GLU A 42 9.79 -1.27 -26.97
CA GLU A 42 8.82 -1.68 -27.99
C GLU A 42 8.81 -3.20 -28.22
N GLU A 43 9.98 -3.85 -28.07
CA GLU A 43 10.12 -5.30 -28.14
C GLU A 43 9.37 -6.01 -27.01
N GLU A 44 9.49 -5.51 -25.77
CA GLU A 44 8.73 -6.02 -24.63
C GLU A 44 7.23 -5.83 -24.84
N THR A 45 6.79 -4.67 -25.34
CA THR A 45 5.38 -4.43 -25.68
C THR A 45 4.89 -5.43 -26.72
N ALA A 46 5.65 -5.64 -27.80
CA ALA A 46 5.29 -6.59 -28.86
C ALA A 46 5.18 -8.03 -28.33
N LYS A 47 6.10 -8.42 -27.43
CA LYS A 47 6.06 -9.72 -26.75
C LYS A 47 4.80 -9.88 -25.90
N ARG A 48 4.41 -8.86 -25.12
CA ARG A 48 3.15 -8.87 -24.35
C ARG A 48 1.91 -9.01 -25.24
N ILE A 49 1.88 -8.31 -26.39
CA ILE A 49 0.79 -8.42 -27.36
C ILE A 49 0.68 -9.84 -27.90
N LYS A 50 1.80 -10.48 -28.26
CA LYS A 50 1.83 -11.86 -28.73
C LYS A 50 1.29 -12.83 -27.69
N VAL A 51 1.74 -12.71 -26.43
CA VAL A 51 1.25 -13.57 -25.34
C VAL A 51 -0.25 -13.40 -25.11
N LEU A 52 -0.78 -12.17 -25.20
CA LEU A 52 -2.23 -11.94 -25.09
C LEU A 52 -3.02 -12.57 -26.25
N GLN A 53 -2.49 -12.61 -27.46
CA GLN A 53 -3.12 -13.31 -28.59
C GLN A 53 -3.18 -14.83 -28.35
N GLU A 54 -2.09 -15.41 -27.82
CA GLU A 54 -2.02 -16.82 -27.45
C GLU A 54 -3.00 -17.15 -26.31
N LEU A 55 -3.04 -16.34 -25.26
CA LEU A 55 -4.00 -16.48 -24.16
C LEU A 55 -5.46 -16.36 -24.62
N GLN A 56 -5.75 -15.47 -25.57
CA GLN A 56 -7.10 -15.36 -26.15
C GLN A 56 -7.49 -16.62 -26.91
N ALA A 57 -6.56 -17.23 -27.65
CA ALA A 57 -6.81 -18.52 -28.31
C ALA A 57 -7.03 -19.64 -27.29
N LEU A 58 -6.22 -19.70 -26.23
CA LEU A 58 -6.39 -20.67 -25.14
C LEU A 58 -7.73 -20.50 -24.40
N ALA A 59 -8.18 -19.27 -24.19
CA ALA A 59 -9.48 -19.00 -23.58
C ALA A 59 -10.66 -19.53 -24.43
N GLN A 60 -10.58 -19.40 -25.76
CA GLN A 60 -11.58 -19.97 -26.66
C GLN A 60 -11.52 -21.50 -26.71
N GLU A 61 -10.32 -22.08 -26.75
CA GLU A 61 -10.13 -23.53 -26.70
C GLU A 61 -10.67 -24.12 -25.38
N PHE A 62 -10.43 -23.43 -24.27
CA PHE A 62 -10.96 -23.78 -22.95
C PHE A 62 -12.49 -23.85 -22.95
N VAL A 63 -13.16 -22.77 -23.35
CA VAL A 63 -14.63 -22.73 -23.42
C VAL A 63 -15.16 -23.80 -24.37
N PHE A 64 -14.50 -24.00 -25.52
CA PHE A 64 -14.86 -25.05 -26.47
C PHE A 64 -14.76 -26.46 -25.86
N LYS A 65 -13.65 -26.80 -25.20
CA LYS A 65 -13.45 -28.11 -24.55
C LYS A 65 -14.48 -28.39 -23.47
N VAL A 66 -14.77 -27.40 -22.62
CA VAL A 66 -15.81 -27.52 -21.59
C VAL A 66 -17.20 -27.70 -22.21
N SER A 67 -17.51 -26.92 -23.25
CA SER A 67 -18.78 -27.03 -23.98
C SER A 67 -18.98 -28.43 -24.60
N ARG A 68 -17.92 -29.01 -25.17
CA ARG A 68 -17.93 -30.39 -25.70
C ARG A 68 -18.09 -31.43 -24.61
N LYS A 69 -17.41 -31.29 -23.46
CA LYS A 69 -17.58 -32.18 -22.28
C LYS A 69 -19.03 -32.14 -21.75
N ARG A 70 -19.74 -31.03 -21.95
CA ARG A 70 -21.17 -30.87 -21.60
C ARG A 70 -22.14 -31.23 -22.73
N ASN A 71 -21.70 -32.05 -23.69
CA ASN A 71 -22.50 -32.59 -24.79
C ASN A 71 -23.08 -31.56 -25.76
N MET A 72 -22.49 -30.36 -25.85
CA MET A 72 -22.88 -29.38 -26.87
C MET A 72 -22.38 -29.81 -28.27
N SER A 73 -23.14 -29.48 -29.31
CA SER A 73 -22.71 -29.68 -30.70
C SER A 73 -21.46 -28.85 -30.99
N GLU A 74 -20.69 -29.22 -32.02
CA GLU A 74 -19.47 -28.49 -32.37
C GLU A 74 -19.76 -27.01 -32.69
N GLY A 75 -20.84 -26.73 -33.43
CA GLY A 75 -21.27 -25.36 -33.72
C GLY A 75 -21.60 -24.57 -32.44
N MET A 76 -22.43 -25.14 -31.57
CA MET A 76 -22.77 -24.50 -30.29
C MET A 76 -21.56 -24.29 -29.38
N ALA A 77 -20.60 -25.23 -29.38
CA ALA A 77 -19.38 -25.11 -28.61
C ALA A 77 -18.45 -24.00 -29.14
N ARG A 78 -18.42 -23.76 -30.46
CA ARG A 78 -17.71 -22.61 -31.05
C ARG A 78 -18.42 -21.29 -30.74
N ASP A 79 -19.74 -21.27 -30.88
CA ASP A 79 -20.57 -20.07 -30.61
C ASP A 79 -20.55 -19.65 -29.14
N ALA A 80 -20.27 -20.57 -28.21
CA ALA A 80 -20.08 -20.26 -26.79
C ALA A 80 -18.98 -19.20 -26.56
N GLY A 81 -17.98 -19.14 -27.45
CA GLY A 81 -17.00 -18.07 -27.51
C GLY A 81 -15.97 -18.12 -26.38
N GLY A 82 -15.82 -17.01 -25.66
CA GLY A 82 -14.79 -16.82 -24.63
C GLY A 82 -13.84 -15.69 -25.00
N LYS A 83 -13.57 -14.81 -24.03
CA LYS A 83 -12.79 -13.58 -24.27
C LYS A 83 -11.93 -13.23 -23.08
N ILE A 84 -10.70 -12.79 -23.35
CA ILE A 84 -9.84 -12.16 -22.35
C ILE A 84 -10.00 -10.65 -22.37
N PHE A 85 -9.87 -10.05 -21.20
CA PHE A 85 -9.76 -8.61 -20.99
C PHE A 85 -8.51 -8.33 -20.17
N THR A 86 -7.82 -7.23 -20.44
CA THR A 86 -6.77 -6.75 -19.56
C THR A 86 -7.31 -5.66 -18.65
N PHE A 87 -6.76 -5.56 -17.45
CA PHE A 87 -7.06 -4.49 -16.52
C PHE A 87 -5.78 -3.97 -15.86
N GLY A 88 -5.91 -3.15 -14.81
CA GLY A 88 -4.76 -2.70 -14.03
C GLY A 88 -3.78 -1.82 -14.83
N SER A 89 -2.50 -1.85 -14.45
CA SER A 89 -1.48 -0.95 -15.03
C SER A 89 -1.28 -1.13 -16.52
N TYR A 90 -1.35 -2.37 -17.01
CA TYR A 90 -1.15 -2.68 -18.43
C TYR A 90 -2.25 -2.06 -19.28
N ARG A 91 -3.52 -2.27 -18.90
CA ARG A 91 -4.67 -1.68 -19.60
C ARG A 91 -4.70 -0.16 -19.53
N LEU A 92 -4.29 0.43 -18.41
CA LEU A 92 -4.11 1.89 -18.28
C LEU A 92 -2.96 2.43 -19.14
N GLY A 93 -2.04 1.58 -19.61
CA GLY A 93 -0.85 1.99 -20.36
C GLY A 93 0.19 2.69 -19.51
N VAL A 94 0.28 2.33 -18.22
CA VAL A 94 1.21 2.90 -17.22
C VAL A 94 2.07 1.83 -16.54
N HIS A 95 2.13 0.63 -17.11
CA HIS A 95 3.06 -0.43 -16.71
C HIS A 95 4.50 -0.09 -17.14
N GLY A 96 5.46 -0.64 -16.42
CA GLY A 96 6.89 -0.56 -16.74
C GLY A 96 7.50 -1.95 -16.96
N PRO A 97 8.82 -2.01 -17.21
CA PRO A 97 9.56 -3.27 -17.27
C PRO A 97 9.29 -4.14 -16.04
N GLY A 98 9.15 -5.44 -16.24
CA GLY A 98 8.86 -6.39 -15.17
C GLY A 98 7.48 -6.28 -14.51
N SER A 99 6.60 -5.36 -14.95
CA SER A 99 5.21 -5.35 -14.48
C SER A 99 4.46 -6.60 -14.98
N ASP A 100 3.56 -7.10 -14.16
CA ASP A 100 2.61 -8.15 -14.50
C ASP A 100 1.53 -7.69 -15.50
N ILE A 101 0.86 -8.66 -16.13
CA ILE A 101 -0.36 -8.42 -16.89
C ILE A 101 -1.55 -9.01 -16.14
N ASP A 102 -2.33 -8.13 -15.54
CA ASP A 102 -3.66 -8.42 -15.01
C ASP A 102 -4.63 -8.82 -16.14
N THR A 103 -5.03 -10.10 -16.18
CA THR A 103 -5.85 -10.66 -17.26
C THR A 103 -7.10 -11.35 -16.71
N LEU A 104 -8.27 -10.94 -17.19
CA LEU A 104 -9.57 -11.51 -16.88
C LEU A 104 -10.05 -12.39 -18.04
N VAL A 105 -10.31 -13.66 -17.77
CA VAL A 105 -10.98 -14.59 -18.69
C VAL A 105 -12.48 -14.56 -18.42
N VAL A 106 -13.26 -14.15 -19.42
CA VAL A 106 -14.72 -14.11 -19.35
C VAL A 106 -15.32 -15.30 -20.09
N VAL A 107 -16.15 -16.05 -19.38
CA VAL A 107 -16.72 -17.33 -19.86
C VAL A 107 -18.25 -17.36 -19.77
N PRO A 108 -18.93 -18.15 -20.62
CA PRO A 108 -20.39 -18.28 -20.59
C PRO A 108 -20.87 -19.09 -19.37
N LYS A 109 -22.18 -19.01 -19.11
CA LYS A 109 -22.83 -19.51 -17.88
C LYS A 109 -22.59 -20.98 -17.55
N HIS A 110 -22.30 -21.80 -18.55
CA HIS A 110 -22.04 -23.24 -18.42
C HIS A 110 -20.57 -23.56 -18.16
N VAL A 111 -19.66 -22.60 -18.03
CA VAL A 111 -18.25 -22.86 -17.69
C VAL A 111 -18.02 -22.41 -16.25
N THR A 112 -17.58 -23.30 -15.37
CA THR A 112 -17.44 -23.00 -13.93
C THR A 112 -16.04 -22.55 -13.56
N ARG A 113 -15.88 -22.02 -12.33
CA ARG A 113 -14.56 -21.75 -11.76
C ARG A 113 -13.73 -23.03 -11.59
N ASP A 114 -14.36 -24.16 -11.28
CA ASP A 114 -13.68 -25.45 -11.22
C ASP A 114 -13.11 -25.86 -12.58
N ASP A 115 -13.86 -25.61 -13.67
CA ASP A 115 -13.37 -25.83 -15.04
C ASP A 115 -12.13 -24.96 -15.33
N PHE A 116 -12.07 -23.74 -14.79
CA PHE A 116 -10.91 -22.85 -14.92
C PHE A 116 -9.67 -23.37 -14.18
N PHE A 117 -9.83 -23.90 -12.96
CA PHE A 117 -8.72 -24.48 -12.19
C PHE A 117 -8.36 -25.92 -12.60
N THR A 118 -9.10 -26.54 -13.51
CA THR A 118 -8.82 -27.89 -14.03
C THR A 118 -8.47 -27.83 -15.51
N VAL A 119 -9.45 -27.56 -16.38
CA VAL A 119 -9.28 -27.61 -17.84
C VAL A 119 -8.37 -26.48 -18.36
N PHE A 120 -8.53 -25.25 -17.86
CA PHE A 120 -7.68 -24.14 -18.30
C PHE A 120 -6.26 -24.23 -17.72
N ASP A 121 -6.13 -24.66 -16.46
CA ASP A 121 -4.83 -24.99 -15.86
C ASP A 121 -4.08 -26.08 -16.67
N GLU A 122 -4.75 -27.19 -17.01
CA GLU A 122 -4.19 -28.25 -17.88
C GLU A 122 -3.76 -27.72 -19.26
N LEU A 123 -4.57 -26.85 -19.87
CA LEU A 123 -4.25 -26.22 -21.14
C LEU A 123 -2.98 -25.36 -21.04
N LEU A 124 -2.82 -24.59 -19.97
CA LEU A 124 -1.62 -23.80 -19.71
C LEU A 124 -0.40 -24.71 -19.51
N ARG A 125 -0.52 -25.78 -18.73
CA ARG A 125 0.56 -26.76 -18.50
C ARG A 125 1.02 -27.47 -19.77
N GLY A 126 0.14 -27.60 -20.77
CA GLY A 126 0.47 -28.17 -22.07
C GLY A 126 1.31 -27.25 -22.97
N ARG A 127 1.64 -26.02 -22.53
CA ARG A 127 2.34 -25.03 -23.34
C ARG A 127 3.85 -25.04 -23.07
N PRO A 128 4.71 -25.14 -24.10
CA PRO A 128 6.16 -25.01 -23.93
C PRO A 128 6.58 -23.60 -23.48
N GLU A 129 5.73 -22.60 -23.68
CA GLU A 129 5.99 -21.23 -23.27
C GLU A 129 5.74 -20.97 -21.78
N LEU A 130 5.15 -21.92 -21.05
CA LEU A 130 4.87 -21.78 -19.62
C LEU A 130 6.13 -22.07 -18.79
N ASP A 131 6.63 -21.06 -18.07
CA ASP A 131 7.81 -21.19 -17.21
C ASP A 131 7.42 -21.57 -15.77
N GLU A 132 6.39 -20.93 -15.23
CA GLU A 132 5.97 -21.08 -13.83
C GLU A 132 4.43 -21.01 -13.75
N ILE A 133 3.81 -21.77 -12.83
CA ILE A 133 2.35 -21.76 -12.59
C ILE A 133 2.03 -21.98 -11.12
N ALA A 134 1.19 -21.13 -10.55
CA ALA A 134 0.74 -21.17 -9.16
C ALA A 134 -0.77 -20.87 -9.07
N PRO A 135 -1.64 -21.90 -9.04
CA PRO A 135 -3.07 -21.74 -8.83
C PRO A 135 -3.41 -21.43 -7.37
N VAL A 136 -4.29 -20.45 -7.14
CA VAL A 136 -4.75 -20.05 -5.80
C VAL A 136 -6.28 -19.91 -5.79
N PRO A 137 -7.03 -21.03 -5.69
CA PRO A 137 -8.50 -21.03 -5.77
C PRO A 137 -9.18 -20.37 -4.56
N GLU A 138 -8.52 -20.41 -3.40
CA GLU A 138 -9.05 -19.89 -2.12
C GLU A 138 -8.77 -18.38 -1.91
N ALA A 139 -8.12 -17.72 -2.86
CA ALA A 139 -7.91 -16.28 -2.81
C ALA A 139 -9.24 -15.49 -2.80
N PHE A 140 -9.18 -14.27 -2.27
CA PHE A 140 -10.35 -13.36 -2.23
C PHE A 140 -10.99 -13.15 -3.62
N VAL A 141 -10.14 -13.08 -4.65
CA VAL A 141 -10.48 -13.29 -6.05
C VAL A 141 -9.64 -14.48 -6.51
N PRO A 142 -10.25 -15.64 -6.83
CA PRO A 142 -9.50 -16.81 -7.29
C PRO A 142 -8.66 -16.49 -8.51
N ILE A 143 -7.40 -16.93 -8.49
CA ILE A 143 -6.38 -16.51 -9.45
C ILE A 143 -5.44 -17.68 -9.81
N ILE A 144 -4.99 -17.72 -11.06
CA ILE A 144 -3.84 -18.53 -11.50
C ILE A 144 -2.73 -17.55 -11.86
N LYS A 145 -1.62 -17.59 -11.12
CA LYS A 145 -0.43 -16.80 -11.44
C LYS A 145 0.47 -17.63 -12.34
N ILE A 146 0.89 -17.07 -13.46
CA ILE A 146 1.82 -17.73 -14.36
C ILE A 146 2.98 -16.83 -14.73
N LYS A 147 4.08 -17.45 -15.15
CA LYS A 147 5.11 -16.81 -15.95
C LYS A 147 5.11 -17.49 -17.31
N TYR A 148 4.83 -16.72 -18.34
CA TYR A 148 4.65 -17.23 -19.70
C TYR A 148 5.56 -16.47 -20.64
N SER A 149 6.51 -17.16 -21.27
CA SER A 149 7.60 -16.57 -22.05
C SER A 149 8.35 -15.48 -21.26
N GLY A 150 8.59 -15.69 -19.96
CA GLY A 150 9.26 -14.75 -19.07
C GLY A 150 8.40 -13.56 -18.61
N ILE A 151 7.09 -13.53 -18.94
CA ILE A 151 6.18 -12.46 -18.55
C ILE A 151 5.25 -12.97 -17.43
N SER A 152 5.24 -12.29 -16.29
CA SER A 152 4.29 -12.57 -15.20
C SER A 152 2.87 -12.14 -15.60
N ILE A 153 1.91 -13.05 -15.48
CA ILE A 153 0.50 -12.82 -15.82
C ILE A 153 -0.38 -13.36 -14.70
N ASP A 154 -1.30 -12.52 -14.27
CA ASP A 154 -2.25 -12.79 -13.21
C ASP A 154 -3.62 -13.06 -13.86
N LEU A 155 -4.02 -14.35 -13.93
CA LEU A 155 -5.24 -14.81 -14.60
C LEU A 155 -6.37 -15.00 -13.60
N ILE A 156 -7.44 -14.22 -13.76
CA ILE A 156 -8.69 -14.39 -13.02
C ILE A 156 -9.82 -14.78 -13.98
N CYS A 157 -10.88 -15.39 -13.47
CA CYS A 157 -12.02 -15.83 -14.27
C CYS A 157 -13.32 -15.20 -13.78
N ALA A 158 -14.20 -14.78 -14.70
CA ALA A 158 -15.57 -14.41 -14.40
C ALA A 158 -16.54 -15.13 -15.33
N ARG A 159 -17.52 -15.80 -14.72
CA ARG A 159 -18.61 -16.45 -15.43
C ARG A 159 -19.79 -15.49 -15.55
N LEU A 160 -20.26 -15.24 -16.78
CA LEU A 160 -21.44 -14.42 -17.02
C LEU A 160 -22.71 -15.28 -17.11
N ASP A 161 -23.86 -14.74 -16.72
CA ASP A 161 -25.17 -15.39 -16.87
C ASP A 161 -25.74 -15.28 -18.30
N ILE A 162 -24.90 -15.58 -19.30
CA ILE A 162 -25.25 -15.58 -20.72
C ILE A 162 -24.68 -16.85 -21.39
N PRO A 163 -25.33 -17.37 -22.44
CA PRO A 163 -24.90 -18.61 -23.09
C PRO A 163 -23.66 -18.46 -23.99
N GLN A 164 -23.33 -17.23 -24.41
CA GLN A 164 -22.28 -16.94 -25.38
C GLN A 164 -21.49 -15.70 -24.96
N VAL A 165 -20.18 -15.74 -25.10
CA VAL A 165 -19.28 -14.59 -24.86
C VAL A 165 -18.61 -14.22 -26.18
N PRO A 166 -19.18 -13.28 -26.95
CA PRO A 166 -18.63 -12.92 -28.25
C PRO A 166 -17.40 -12.01 -28.12
N LEU A 167 -16.53 -12.01 -29.14
CA LEU A 167 -15.28 -11.23 -29.12
C LEU A 167 -15.50 -9.71 -29.06
N ASN A 168 -16.66 -9.21 -29.49
CA ASN A 168 -17.02 -7.78 -29.42
C ASN A 168 -17.67 -7.39 -28.08
N LEU A 169 -17.85 -8.31 -27.12
CA LEU A 169 -18.45 -8.00 -25.82
C LEU A 169 -17.64 -6.92 -25.07
N THR A 170 -18.35 -5.97 -24.48
CA THR A 170 -17.83 -4.96 -23.54
C THR A 170 -18.46 -5.14 -22.16
N LEU A 171 -17.75 -4.78 -21.09
CA LEU A 171 -18.20 -5.00 -19.72
C LEU A 171 -18.88 -3.77 -19.08
N SER A 172 -19.18 -2.74 -19.86
CA SER A 172 -19.80 -1.48 -19.40
C SER A 172 -21.26 -1.65 -18.99
N ASP A 173 -22.00 -2.61 -19.59
CA ASP A 173 -23.40 -2.86 -19.22
C ASP A 173 -23.49 -3.44 -17.80
N LYS A 174 -24.24 -2.76 -16.93
CA LYS A 174 -24.49 -3.20 -15.55
C LYS A 174 -25.40 -4.42 -15.47
N ASN A 175 -26.19 -4.71 -16.49
CA ASN A 175 -27.06 -5.89 -16.50
C ASN A 175 -26.27 -7.20 -16.56
N LEU A 176 -25.02 -7.16 -17.06
CA LEU A 176 -24.10 -8.31 -17.02
C LEU A 176 -23.78 -8.77 -15.60
N LEU A 177 -24.03 -7.93 -14.58
CA LEU A 177 -23.78 -8.26 -13.18
C LEU A 177 -24.94 -9.02 -12.51
N ARG A 178 -26.08 -9.19 -13.19
CA ARG A 178 -27.23 -9.91 -12.62
C ARG A 178 -26.91 -11.39 -12.45
N ASN A 179 -27.39 -11.97 -11.34
CA ASN A 179 -27.26 -13.38 -11.00
C ASN A 179 -25.81 -13.89 -10.90
N LEU A 180 -24.85 -12.99 -10.68
CA LEU A 180 -23.45 -13.36 -10.48
C LEU A 180 -23.14 -13.57 -9.00
N ASP A 181 -22.21 -14.48 -8.71
CA ASP A 181 -21.69 -14.64 -7.36
C ASP A 181 -20.71 -13.51 -7.00
N GLU A 182 -20.35 -13.38 -5.72
CA GLU A 182 -19.46 -12.32 -5.26
C GLU A 182 -18.06 -12.38 -5.89
N LYS A 183 -17.55 -13.58 -6.21
CA LYS A 183 -16.21 -13.77 -6.78
C LYS A 183 -16.20 -13.30 -8.24
N ASP A 184 -17.23 -13.64 -9.02
CA ASP A 184 -17.43 -13.17 -10.40
C ASP A 184 -17.60 -11.64 -10.45
N LEU A 185 -18.39 -11.05 -9.54
CA LEU A 185 -18.56 -9.60 -9.43
C LEU A 185 -17.23 -8.88 -9.16
N ARG A 186 -16.41 -9.41 -8.24
CA ARG A 186 -15.08 -8.85 -7.94
C ARG A 186 -14.14 -8.96 -9.14
N ALA A 187 -14.16 -10.08 -9.85
CA ALA A 187 -13.32 -10.30 -11.02
C ALA A 187 -13.64 -9.32 -12.16
N LEU A 188 -14.94 -9.09 -12.44
CA LEU A 188 -15.37 -8.12 -13.45
C LEU A 188 -15.02 -6.66 -13.11
N ASN A 189 -15.03 -6.32 -11.81
CA ASN A 189 -14.80 -4.96 -11.36
C ASN A 189 -13.41 -4.42 -11.71
N GLY A 190 -12.37 -5.26 -11.77
CA GLY A 190 -11.02 -4.82 -12.17
C GLY A 190 -11.03 -4.15 -13.54
N THR A 191 -11.61 -4.82 -14.54
CA THR A 191 -11.73 -4.32 -15.92
C THR A 191 -12.67 -3.11 -15.99
N ARG A 192 -13.85 -3.21 -15.38
CA ARG A 192 -14.86 -2.12 -15.41
C ARG A 192 -14.32 -0.82 -14.82
N VAL A 193 -13.64 -0.88 -13.68
CA VAL A 193 -13.03 0.30 -13.04
C VAL A 193 -11.95 0.89 -13.94
N THR A 194 -11.12 0.06 -14.55
CA THR A 194 -10.02 0.50 -15.40
C THR A 194 -10.53 1.25 -16.63
N ASP A 195 -11.52 0.68 -17.33
CA ASP A 195 -12.12 1.31 -18.50
C ASP A 195 -12.83 2.63 -18.12
N GLU A 196 -13.59 2.64 -17.02
CA GLU A 196 -14.24 3.87 -16.56
C GLU A 196 -13.25 4.99 -16.20
N ILE A 197 -12.09 4.67 -15.58
CA ILE A 197 -11.05 5.67 -15.31
C ILE A 197 -10.60 6.33 -16.62
N LEU A 198 -10.37 5.55 -17.68
CA LEU A 198 -9.95 6.05 -18.98
C LEU A 198 -11.04 6.92 -19.65
N GLU A 199 -12.31 6.59 -19.45
CA GLU A 199 -13.43 7.39 -19.97
C GLU A 199 -13.67 8.70 -19.19
N LEU A 200 -13.23 8.74 -17.92
CA LEU A 200 -13.44 9.83 -16.97
C LEU A 200 -12.29 10.83 -16.88
N VAL A 201 -11.25 10.69 -17.70
CA VAL A 201 -10.14 11.66 -17.82
C VAL A 201 -10.27 12.50 -19.10
N PRO A 202 -10.06 13.83 -19.03
CA PRO A 202 -10.14 14.70 -20.22
C PRO A 202 -9.06 14.45 -21.27
N LYS A 203 -7.82 14.20 -20.83
CA LYS A 203 -6.65 13.97 -21.69
C LYS A 203 -5.91 12.71 -21.24
N PRO A 204 -6.16 11.54 -21.88
CA PRO A 204 -5.54 10.28 -21.49
C PRO A 204 -4.00 10.30 -21.51
N THR A 205 -3.39 11.02 -22.45
CA THR A 205 -1.92 11.17 -22.53
C THR A 205 -1.35 11.88 -21.30
N ALA A 206 -1.94 13.01 -20.91
CA ALA A 206 -1.52 13.76 -19.73
C ALA A 206 -1.70 12.94 -18.44
N PHE A 207 -2.82 12.22 -18.34
CA PHE A 207 -3.12 11.30 -17.24
C PHE A 207 -2.07 10.18 -17.12
N LYS A 208 -1.74 9.50 -18.22
CA LYS A 208 -0.79 8.37 -18.21
C LYS A 208 0.60 8.79 -17.72
N ILE A 209 1.13 9.91 -18.21
CA ILE A 209 2.45 10.41 -17.81
C ILE A 209 2.44 10.86 -16.34
N ALA A 210 1.39 11.58 -15.90
CA ALA A 210 1.25 11.97 -14.50
C ALA A 210 1.13 10.74 -13.58
N LEU A 211 0.39 9.72 -13.98
CA LEU A 211 0.24 8.49 -13.22
C LEU A 211 1.55 7.69 -13.15
N ARG A 212 2.35 7.65 -14.23
CA ARG A 212 3.70 7.07 -14.19
C ARG A 212 4.58 7.78 -13.16
N ALA A 213 4.57 9.12 -13.14
CA ALA A 213 5.30 9.91 -12.15
C ALA A 213 4.85 9.63 -10.71
N ILE A 214 3.53 9.62 -10.45
CA ILE A 214 2.99 9.33 -9.12
C ILE A 214 3.26 7.89 -8.68
N LYS A 215 3.21 6.90 -9.60
CA LYS A 215 3.58 5.51 -9.27
C LYS A 215 5.05 5.41 -8.88
N LEU A 216 5.97 5.98 -9.68
CA LEU A 216 7.39 6.00 -9.37
C LEU A 216 7.66 6.70 -8.04
N TRP A 217 7.09 7.89 -7.84
CA TRP A 217 7.18 8.62 -6.58
C TRP A 217 6.68 7.79 -5.40
N ALA A 218 5.48 7.22 -5.47
CA ALA A 218 4.89 6.47 -4.37
C ALA A 218 5.72 5.21 -4.02
N GLN A 219 6.29 4.54 -5.02
CA GLN A 219 7.20 3.42 -4.82
C GLN A 219 8.51 3.87 -4.17
N ARG A 220 9.14 4.92 -4.70
CA ARG A 220 10.41 5.48 -4.16
C ARG A 220 10.25 6.02 -2.75
N ARG A 221 9.09 6.56 -2.40
CA ARG A 221 8.78 7.11 -1.09
C ARG A 221 8.16 6.10 -0.11
N ALA A 222 8.09 4.82 -0.48
CA ALA A 222 7.51 3.74 0.32
C ALA A 222 6.08 4.05 0.82
N VAL A 223 5.22 4.51 -0.10
CA VAL A 223 3.77 4.74 0.14
C VAL A 223 2.90 4.03 -0.90
N TYR A 224 3.38 2.90 -1.44
CA TYR A 224 2.68 2.07 -2.42
C TYR A 224 2.61 0.61 -1.95
N ALA A 225 1.52 0.24 -1.25
CA ALA A 225 1.21 -1.15 -0.87
C ALA A 225 -0.17 -1.25 -0.17
N ASN A 226 -1.20 -1.72 -0.89
CA ASN A 226 -2.55 -1.86 -0.30
C ASN A 226 -2.61 -2.84 0.87
N VAL A 227 -1.83 -3.92 0.81
CA VAL A 227 -1.75 -4.93 1.88
C VAL A 227 -1.23 -4.34 3.20
N PHE A 228 -0.29 -3.39 3.12
CA PHE A 228 0.30 -2.72 4.28
C PHE A 228 -0.37 -1.39 4.66
N GLY A 229 -1.54 -1.10 4.08
CA GLY A 229 -2.32 0.08 4.46
C GLY A 229 -1.95 1.38 3.74
N PHE A 230 -1.30 1.30 2.58
CA PHE A 230 -1.06 2.44 1.67
C PHE A 230 -1.93 2.33 0.41
N PRO A 231 -2.11 3.39 -0.39
CA PRO A 231 -2.85 3.27 -1.64
C PRO A 231 -2.15 2.30 -2.62
N GLY A 232 -2.93 1.42 -3.25
CA GLY A 232 -2.47 0.59 -4.37
C GLY A 232 -2.57 1.29 -5.72
N GLY A 233 -2.26 0.57 -6.81
CA GLY A 233 -2.22 1.13 -8.16
C GLY A 233 -3.52 1.81 -8.61
N VAL A 234 -4.66 1.16 -8.38
CA VAL A 234 -5.98 1.71 -8.76
C VAL A 234 -6.35 2.96 -7.95
N ALA A 235 -5.98 3.00 -6.66
CA ALA A 235 -6.23 4.16 -5.81
C ALA A 235 -5.41 5.37 -6.29
N TRP A 236 -4.12 5.17 -6.59
CA TRP A 236 -3.29 6.21 -7.19
C TRP A 236 -3.81 6.67 -8.55
N ALA A 237 -4.28 5.74 -9.40
CA ALA A 237 -4.89 6.07 -10.69
C ALA A 237 -6.12 6.97 -10.51
N MET A 238 -7.02 6.65 -9.58
CA MET A 238 -8.20 7.48 -9.32
C MET A 238 -7.85 8.84 -8.72
N LEU A 239 -6.86 8.91 -7.83
CA LEU A 239 -6.38 10.18 -7.29
C LEU A 239 -5.83 11.08 -8.41
N VAL A 240 -5.01 10.55 -9.31
CA VAL A 240 -4.49 11.31 -10.47
C VAL A 240 -5.59 11.68 -11.45
N ALA A 241 -6.52 10.76 -11.74
CA ALA A 241 -7.66 11.01 -12.61
C ALA A 241 -8.50 12.18 -12.07
N ARG A 242 -8.73 12.25 -10.76
CA ARG A 242 -9.46 13.35 -10.13
C ARG A 242 -8.79 14.71 -10.39
N ILE A 243 -7.46 14.78 -10.31
CA ILE A 243 -6.73 16.02 -10.59
C ILE A 243 -6.83 16.38 -12.08
N CYS A 244 -6.79 15.39 -12.98
CA CYS A 244 -6.99 15.62 -14.41
C CYS A 244 -8.38 16.20 -14.70
N GLN A 245 -9.43 15.80 -13.98
CA GLN A 245 -10.76 16.38 -14.11
C GLN A 245 -10.81 17.85 -13.67
N LEU A 246 -10.03 18.21 -12.64
CA LEU A 246 -9.95 19.57 -12.11
C LEU A 246 -9.14 20.52 -12.99
N TYR A 247 -8.21 20.00 -13.78
CA TYR A 247 -7.34 20.75 -14.71
C TYR A 247 -7.34 20.09 -16.11
N PRO A 248 -8.47 20.12 -16.84
CA PRO A 248 -8.67 19.35 -18.07
C PRO A 248 -7.69 19.69 -19.20
N ASN A 249 -7.10 20.89 -19.17
CA ASN A 249 -6.23 21.37 -20.23
C ASN A 249 -4.74 21.36 -19.91
N ALA A 250 -4.35 21.11 -18.65
CA ALA A 250 -2.97 21.16 -18.17
C ALA A 250 -2.08 20.03 -18.75
N CYS A 251 -0.76 20.27 -18.77
CA CYS A 251 0.25 19.23 -19.02
C CYS A 251 0.51 18.38 -17.76
N SER A 252 1.20 17.25 -17.91
CA SER A 252 1.43 16.30 -16.81
C SER A 252 2.27 16.86 -15.67
N ALA A 253 3.26 17.72 -15.97
CA ALA A 253 4.04 18.41 -14.93
C ALA A 253 3.13 19.23 -13.98
N VAL A 254 2.19 20.00 -14.55
CA VAL A 254 1.23 20.79 -13.78
C VAL A 254 0.27 19.87 -13.01
N ILE A 255 -0.20 18.78 -13.62
CA ILE A 255 -1.03 17.78 -12.93
C ILE A 255 -0.30 17.20 -11.72
N VAL A 256 0.98 16.84 -11.84
CA VAL A 256 1.79 16.31 -10.73
C VAL A 256 1.95 17.35 -9.61
N ALA A 257 2.24 18.61 -9.94
CA ALA A 257 2.32 19.67 -8.92
C ALA A 257 0.97 19.89 -8.22
N ARG A 258 -0.13 20.00 -9.00
CA ARG A 258 -1.48 20.18 -8.46
C ARG A 258 -1.96 18.99 -7.65
N PHE A 259 -1.54 17.78 -7.98
CA PHE A 259 -1.82 16.57 -7.21
C PHE A 259 -1.36 16.72 -5.77
N PHE A 260 -0.11 17.12 -5.54
CA PHE A 260 0.40 17.33 -4.19
C PHE A 260 -0.33 18.46 -3.47
N HIS A 261 -0.49 19.63 -4.11
CA HIS A 261 -1.16 20.76 -3.48
C HIS A 261 -2.60 20.47 -3.06
N ILE A 262 -3.36 19.77 -3.90
CA ILE A 262 -4.77 19.47 -3.63
C ILE A 262 -4.91 18.37 -2.59
N LEU A 263 -4.17 17.27 -2.72
CA LEU A 263 -4.33 16.12 -1.82
C LEU A 263 -3.81 16.38 -0.40
N THR A 264 -2.80 17.25 -0.25
CA THR A 264 -2.34 17.72 1.06
C THR A 264 -3.40 18.56 1.78
N ARG A 265 -4.18 19.36 1.03
CA ARG A 265 -5.24 20.24 1.57
C ARG A 265 -6.64 19.60 1.53
N TRP A 266 -6.74 18.37 1.05
CA TRP A 266 -8.00 17.68 0.93
C TRP A 266 -8.61 17.43 2.30
N SER A 267 -9.90 17.71 2.46
CA SER A 267 -10.62 17.62 3.74
C SER A 267 -10.96 16.17 4.10
N TRP A 268 -9.94 15.32 4.29
CA TRP A 268 -10.12 13.93 4.70
C TRP A 268 -10.93 13.85 6.02
N PRO A 269 -11.97 13.01 6.13
CA PRO A 269 -12.27 11.83 5.29
C PRO A 269 -13.28 12.09 4.15
N GLN A 270 -13.44 13.31 3.63
CA GLN A 270 -14.28 13.54 2.44
C GLN A 270 -13.81 12.66 1.27
N PRO A 271 -14.71 11.93 0.58
CA PRO A 271 -14.31 10.96 -0.43
C PRO A 271 -13.86 11.61 -1.73
N VAL A 272 -12.86 10.99 -2.37
CA VAL A 272 -12.51 11.28 -3.76
C VAL A 272 -13.43 10.47 -4.68
N LEU A 273 -14.22 11.19 -5.49
CA LEU A 273 -15.17 10.64 -6.46
C LEU A 273 -14.82 11.09 -7.87
N LEU A 274 -14.84 10.17 -8.85
CA LEU A 274 -14.63 10.49 -10.27
C LEU A 274 -15.94 10.73 -11.03
N LYS A 275 -17.05 10.18 -10.56
CA LYS A 275 -18.42 10.42 -11.03
C LYS A 275 -19.39 10.26 -9.85
N PRO A 276 -20.65 10.72 -9.97
CA PRO A 276 -21.66 10.45 -8.96
C PRO A 276 -21.78 8.93 -8.73
N ILE A 277 -21.94 8.52 -7.47
CA ILE A 277 -22.18 7.10 -7.16
C ILE A 277 -23.55 6.73 -7.73
N GLU A 278 -23.56 5.72 -8.58
CA GLU A 278 -24.76 5.28 -9.28
C GLU A 278 -25.42 4.13 -8.52
N ASP A 279 -26.75 4.15 -8.48
CA ASP A 279 -27.52 2.96 -8.15
C ASP A 279 -27.42 1.93 -9.29
N GLY A 280 -27.81 0.69 -8.99
CA GLY A 280 -27.80 -0.37 -9.98
C GLY A 280 -28.85 -1.43 -9.70
N PRO A 281 -28.92 -2.44 -10.59
CA PRO A 281 -30.04 -3.38 -10.62
C PRO A 281 -29.99 -4.44 -9.51
N LEU A 282 -28.97 -4.42 -8.64
CA LEU A 282 -28.74 -5.46 -7.63
C LEU A 282 -28.87 -4.86 -6.23
N GLN A 283 -29.31 -5.68 -5.28
CA GLN A 283 -29.29 -5.35 -3.85
C GLN A 283 -27.89 -5.63 -3.24
N VAL A 284 -26.85 -5.08 -3.85
CA VAL A 284 -25.46 -5.22 -3.38
C VAL A 284 -25.05 -3.99 -2.56
N ARG A 285 -24.14 -4.20 -1.61
CA ARG A 285 -23.59 -3.10 -0.82
C ARG A 285 -22.78 -2.15 -1.70
N VAL A 286 -23.25 -0.91 -1.83
CA VAL A 286 -22.50 0.21 -2.40
C VAL A 286 -21.91 1.05 -1.27
N TRP A 287 -20.69 1.55 -1.44
CA TRP A 287 -20.05 2.38 -0.42
C TRP A 287 -20.93 3.56 0.00
N ASN A 288 -21.31 3.59 1.28
CA ASN A 288 -22.19 4.63 1.80
C ASN A 288 -21.92 4.86 3.30
N PRO A 289 -21.17 5.91 3.68
CA PRO A 289 -20.86 6.17 5.08
C PRO A 289 -22.10 6.61 5.89
N LYS A 290 -23.17 7.12 5.26
CA LYS A 290 -24.37 7.48 6.01
C LYS A 290 -25.08 6.25 6.57
N ILE A 291 -25.01 5.13 5.85
CA ILE A 291 -25.69 3.88 6.21
C ILE A 291 -24.72 2.97 6.98
N TYR A 292 -23.55 2.67 6.41
CA TYR A 292 -22.67 1.64 6.92
C TYR A 292 -21.59 2.19 7.86
N ALA A 293 -21.53 1.66 9.10
CA ALA A 293 -20.55 2.08 10.10
C ALA A 293 -19.09 1.87 9.65
N ASN A 294 -18.82 0.73 9.00
CA ASN A 294 -17.48 0.41 8.49
C ASN A 294 -17.01 1.45 7.45
N ASP A 295 -17.92 1.95 6.61
CA ASP A 295 -17.60 2.96 5.61
C ASP A 295 -17.30 4.34 6.23
N ARG A 296 -17.89 4.66 7.39
CA ARG A 296 -17.58 5.88 8.16
C ARG A 296 -16.17 5.88 8.74
N LEU A 297 -15.61 4.70 9.00
CA LEU A 297 -14.29 4.56 9.60
C LEU A 297 -13.15 4.74 8.58
N HIS A 298 -13.45 4.77 7.28
CA HIS A 298 -12.43 4.97 6.24
C HIS A 298 -11.74 6.34 6.38
N LYS A 299 -10.42 6.32 6.50
CA LYS A 299 -9.61 7.50 6.84
C LYS A 299 -9.33 8.42 5.66
N MET A 300 -9.13 7.85 4.47
CA MET A 300 -8.87 8.58 3.22
C MET A 300 -9.61 7.90 2.05
N PRO A 301 -10.95 7.96 2.00
CA PRO A 301 -11.73 7.17 1.05
C PRO A 301 -11.53 7.63 -0.41
N VAL A 302 -11.12 6.69 -1.27
CA VAL A 302 -11.04 6.85 -2.72
C VAL A 302 -11.97 5.81 -3.35
N ILE A 303 -12.98 6.27 -4.08
CA ILE A 303 -14.13 5.43 -4.44
C ILE A 303 -14.07 5.02 -5.90
N THR A 304 -14.22 3.72 -6.16
CA THR A 304 -14.27 3.17 -7.52
C THR A 304 -15.47 3.69 -8.29
N PRO A 305 -15.30 4.14 -9.54
CA PRO A 305 -16.39 4.72 -10.30
C PRO A 305 -17.40 3.66 -10.74
N ALA A 306 -16.95 2.45 -11.09
CA ALA A 306 -17.82 1.40 -11.57
C ALA A 306 -18.75 0.88 -10.47
N TYR A 307 -20.02 0.68 -10.84
CA TYR A 307 -21.01 0.02 -9.97
C TYR A 307 -20.69 -1.48 -9.80
N PRO A 308 -20.79 -2.03 -8.57
CA PRO A 308 -21.05 -1.33 -7.31
C PRO A 308 -19.79 -0.60 -6.77
N SER A 309 -19.93 0.69 -6.47
CA SER A 309 -18.80 1.50 -5.99
C SER A 309 -18.30 1.04 -4.62
N MET A 310 -16.98 0.94 -4.48
CA MET A 310 -16.29 0.50 -3.26
C MET A 310 -15.13 1.43 -2.91
N CYS A 311 -14.67 1.39 -1.65
CA CYS A 311 -13.50 2.13 -1.22
C CYS A 311 -12.21 1.34 -1.52
N SER A 312 -11.36 1.87 -2.39
CA SER A 312 -10.08 1.24 -2.76
C SER A 312 -8.96 1.48 -1.75
N THR A 313 -9.24 2.21 -0.67
CA THR A 313 -8.28 2.63 0.37
C THR A 313 -8.77 2.29 1.78
N HIS A 314 -9.64 1.29 1.90
CA HIS A 314 -10.21 0.84 3.18
C HIS A 314 -9.14 0.35 4.18
N ASN A 315 -7.95 -0.02 3.71
CA ASN A 315 -6.83 -0.45 4.53
C ASN A 315 -6.01 0.71 5.14
N ILE A 316 -6.25 1.97 4.77
CA ILE A 316 -5.50 3.10 5.35
C ILE A 316 -5.87 3.27 6.84
N CYS A 317 -4.84 3.24 7.70
CA CYS A 317 -4.95 3.48 9.15
C CYS A 317 -4.47 4.89 9.53
N GLU A 318 -4.47 5.23 10.82
CA GLU A 318 -4.05 6.57 11.24
C GLU A 318 -2.55 6.80 10.99
N SER A 319 -1.73 5.78 11.20
CA SER A 319 -0.29 5.84 10.98
C SER A 319 0.05 6.02 9.50
N THR A 320 -0.49 5.18 8.61
CA THR A 320 -0.21 5.31 7.18
C THR A 320 -0.79 6.59 6.59
N LYS A 321 -1.96 7.06 7.07
CA LYS A 321 -2.50 8.40 6.72
C LYS A 321 -1.49 9.51 7.04
N LYS A 322 -0.90 9.51 8.24
CA LYS A 322 0.13 10.50 8.62
C LYS A 322 1.35 10.43 7.70
N VAL A 323 1.82 9.23 7.36
CA VAL A 323 2.94 9.04 6.44
C VAL A 323 2.61 9.60 5.05
N ILE A 324 1.43 9.27 4.50
CA ILE A 324 0.97 9.75 3.20
C ILE A 324 0.92 11.28 3.17
N LEU A 325 0.32 11.91 4.19
CA LEU A 325 0.21 13.36 4.27
C LEU A 325 1.58 14.06 4.36
N ASN A 326 2.54 13.48 5.10
CA ASN A 326 3.90 14.01 5.17
C ASN A 326 4.61 13.92 3.82
N GLU A 327 4.46 12.80 3.09
CA GLU A 327 5.07 12.65 1.76
C GLU A 327 4.38 13.52 0.70
N LEU A 328 3.06 13.75 0.81
CA LEU A 328 2.35 14.71 -0.04
C LEU A 328 2.84 16.15 0.22
N GLN A 329 3.07 16.51 1.49
CA GLN A 329 3.64 17.81 1.86
C GLN A 329 5.08 17.98 1.33
N ARG A 330 5.93 16.95 1.43
CA ARG A 330 7.24 16.93 0.76
C ARG A 330 7.09 17.12 -0.75
N GLY A 331 6.12 16.47 -1.37
CA GLY A 331 5.82 16.61 -2.79
C GLY A 331 5.43 18.05 -3.17
N VAL A 332 4.67 18.75 -2.32
CA VAL A 332 4.37 20.18 -2.51
C VAL A 332 5.64 21.01 -2.53
N GLU A 333 6.53 20.82 -1.56
CA GLU A 333 7.77 21.58 -1.45
C GLU A 333 8.69 21.35 -2.65
N VAL A 334 8.93 20.09 -3.00
CA VAL A 334 9.82 19.73 -4.11
C VAL A 334 9.25 20.20 -5.45
N THR A 335 7.95 20.03 -5.71
CA THR A 335 7.35 20.49 -6.97
C THR A 335 7.30 22.01 -7.07
N THR A 336 7.10 22.73 -5.95
CA THR A 336 7.22 24.20 -5.92
C THR A 336 8.65 24.64 -6.28
N ASP A 337 9.66 23.96 -5.73
CA ASP A 337 11.06 24.22 -6.03
C ASP A 337 11.41 23.90 -7.49
N ILE A 338 10.85 22.83 -8.08
CA ILE A 338 11.02 22.50 -9.51
C ILE A 338 10.46 23.62 -10.39
N PHE A 339 9.23 24.08 -10.11
CA PHE A 339 8.58 25.14 -10.88
C PHE A 339 9.25 26.51 -10.71
N THR A 340 10.06 26.68 -9.66
CA THR A 340 10.91 27.86 -9.45
C THR A 340 12.38 27.64 -9.86
N ASN A 341 12.68 26.53 -10.57
CA ASN A 341 14.00 26.15 -11.06
C ASN A 341 15.09 25.96 -9.99
N LYS A 342 14.71 25.56 -8.77
CA LYS A 342 15.63 25.28 -7.64
C LYS A 342 15.94 23.79 -7.46
N LYS A 343 15.09 22.91 -7.98
CA LYS A 343 15.22 21.45 -7.92
C LYS A 343 14.85 20.82 -9.26
N THR A 344 15.12 19.54 -9.39
CA THR A 344 14.85 18.72 -10.58
C THR A 344 13.81 17.64 -10.28
N TRP A 345 13.27 16.99 -11.31
CA TRP A 345 12.37 15.85 -11.14
C TRP A 345 13.04 14.66 -10.43
N GLY A 346 14.37 14.50 -10.55
CA GLY A 346 15.13 13.49 -9.82
C GLY A 346 15.00 13.67 -8.29
N ASP A 347 14.93 14.92 -7.80
CA ASP A 347 14.74 15.20 -6.37
C ASP A 347 13.37 14.71 -5.85
N LEU A 348 12.34 14.73 -6.70
CA LEU A 348 11.02 14.20 -6.35
C LEU A 348 11.08 12.68 -6.16
N PHE A 349 11.83 11.99 -7.01
CA PHE A 349 11.95 10.53 -7.07
C PHE A 349 13.08 9.94 -6.22
N GLN A 350 13.74 10.74 -5.39
CA GLN A 350 14.70 10.25 -4.41
C GLN A 350 14.08 9.17 -3.51
N LYS A 351 14.83 8.08 -3.31
CA LYS A 351 14.46 6.96 -2.45
C LYS A 351 14.18 7.44 -1.01
N HIS A 352 13.25 6.77 -0.34
CA HIS A 352 12.91 6.99 1.05
C HIS A 352 14.10 6.77 1.99
N ASP A 353 13.98 7.32 3.19
CA ASP A 353 14.93 7.17 4.30
C ASP A 353 14.39 6.24 5.40
N PHE A 354 13.44 5.34 5.07
CA PHE A 354 12.73 4.49 6.04
C PHE A 354 13.68 3.79 7.05
N PHE A 355 14.76 3.16 6.59
CA PHE A 355 15.76 2.46 7.44
C PHE A 355 16.79 3.38 8.10
N TYR A 356 16.59 4.70 8.04
CA TYR A 356 17.40 5.73 8.70
C TYR A 356 16.59 6.57 9.69
N LYS A 357 15.26 6.60 9.49
CA LYS A 357 14.34 7.55 10.12
C LYS A 357 13.96 7.21 11.56
N TYR A 358 13.85 5.92 11.90
CA TYR A 358 13.35 5.48 13.21
C TYR A 358 14.48 5.00 14.10
N LYS A 359 14.35 5.19 15.42
CA LYS A 359 15.30 4.61 16.38
C LYS A 359 15.10 3.11 16.56
N PHE A 360 13.89 2.63 16.33
CA PHE A 360 13.43 1.28 16.63
C PHE A 360 12.55 0.74 15.51
N TYR A 361 12.69 -0.55 15.25
CA TYR A 361 11.96 -1.30 14.24
C TYR A 361 11.45 -2.60 14.87
N LEU A 362 10.23 -2.95 14.54
CA LEU A 362 9.69 -4.28 14.78
C LEU A 362 9.89 -5.10 13.50
N THR A 363 10.60 -6.21 13.62
CA THR A 363 10.91 -7.14 12.52
C THR A 363 10.01 -8.36 12.66
N VAL A 364 9.14 -8.59 11.69
CA VAL A 364 8.22 -9.74 11.64
C VAL A 364 8.73 -10.71 10.58
N MET A 365 9.08 -11.92 10.99
CA MET A 365 9.71 -12.93 10.14
C MET A 365 8.79 -14.15 10.05
N ALA A 366 8.34 -14.48 8.85
CA ALA A 366 7.65 -15.73 8.55
C ALA A 366 8.67 -16.68 7.90
N SER A 367 8.85 -17.87 8.44
CA SER A 367 9.74 -18.87 7.84
C SER A 367 9.04 -20.21 7.60
N THR A 368 9.53 -20.92 6.60
CA THR A 368 9.02 -22.24 6.20
C THR A 368 10.18 -23.19 5.90
N LYS A 369 10.19 -24.35 6.56
CA LYS A 369 11.02 -25.50 6.20
C LYS A 369 10.24 -26.37 5.22
N GLY A 370 10.39 -26.16 3.92
CA GLY A 370 9.52 -26.85 2.97
C GLY A 370 9.63 -26.33 1.55
N SER A 371 8.57 -26.47 0.78
CA SER A 371 8.53 -26.01 -0.61
C SER A 371 8.28 -24.50 -0.71
N ASP A 372 8.69 -23.92 -1.84
CA ASP A 372 8.38 -22.52 -2.21
C ASP A 372 6.86 -22.25 -2.17
N GLU A 373 6.03 -23.23 -2.56
CA GLU A 373 4.58 -23.10 -2.55
C GLU A 373 4.02 -22.99 -1.12
N GLN A 374 4.49 -23.84 -0.21
CA GLN A 374 4.12 -23.77 1.20
C GLN A 374 4.53 -22.43 1.81
N HIS A 375 5.75 -21.98 1.48
CA HIS A 375 6.24 -20.70 1.96
C HIS A 375 5.40 -19.54 1.46
N LEU A 376 5.13 -19.47 0.16
CA LEU A 376 4.34 -18.41 -0.46
C LEU A 376 2.94 -18.26 0.16
N LYS A 377 2.31 -19.39 0.53
CA LYS A 377 1.01 -19.37 1.23
C LYS A 377 1.14 -18.85 2.66
N TRP A 378 2.16 -19.32 3.39
CA TRP A 378 2.40 -18.92 4.77
C TRP A 378 2.80 -17.44 4.88
N SER A 379 3.83 -17.01 4.16
CA SER A 379 4.30 -15.62 4.15
C SER A 379 3.19 -14.67 3.69
N GLY A 380 2.47 -15.03 2.61
CA GLY A 380 1.32 -14.27 2.12
C GLY A 380 0.21 -14.11 3.16
N LEU A 381 -0.07 -15.14 3.98
CA LEU A 381 -0.99 -15.01 5.10
C LEU A 381 -0.49 -13.99 6.13
N VAL A 382 0.76 -14.13 6.60
CA VAL A 382 1.33 -13.23 7.62
C VAL A 382 1.38 -11.79 7.12
N GLU A 383 1.80 -11.56 5.89
CA GLU A 383 1.78 -10.26 5.22
C GLU A 383 0.38 -9.64 5.21
N SER A 384 -0.64 -10.42 4.85
CA SER A 384 -2.04 -9.95 4.80
C SER A 384 -2.56 -9.47 6.16
N LYS A 385 -1.98 -9.96 7.27
CA LYS A 385 -2.38 -9.61 8.63
C LYS A 385 -1.50 -8.52 9.25
N LEU A 386 -0.33 -8.19 8.70
CA LEU A 386 0.61 -7.24 9.30
C LEU A 386 -0.04 -5.88 9.64
N ARG A 387 -0.96 -5.43 8.78
CA ARG A 387 -1.74 -4.21 9.02
C ARG A 387 -2.57 -4.24 10.31
N LEU A 388 -3.04 -5.42 10.73
CA LEU A 388 -3.80 -5.57 11.98
C LEU A 388 -2.91 -5.34 13.20
N LEU A 389 -1.64 -5.76 13.13
CA LEU A 389 -0.64 -5.42 14.14
C LEU A 389 -0.40 -3.91 14.19
N VAL A 390 -0.27 -3.24 13.03
CA VAL A 390 -0.13 -1.77 12.96
C VAL A 390 -1.32 -1.05 13.63
N LEU A 391 -2.55 -1.49 13.37
CA LEU A 391 -3.76 -0.94 13.99
C LEU A 391 -3.75 -1.07 15.52
N LYS A 392 -3.19 -2.15 16.06
CA LYS A 392 -3.07 -2.37 17.50
C LYS A 392 -1.94 -1.55 18.10
N LEU A 393 -0.82 -1.39 17.40
CA LEU A 393 0.33 -0.59 17.84
C LEU A 393 0.00 0.91 17.85
N GLU A 394 -0.71 1.43 16.86
CA GLU A 394 -0.97 2.87 16.73
C GLU A 394 -1.89 3.46 17.81
N VAL A 395 -2.63 2.61 18.52
CA VAL A 395 -3.51 3.01 19.63
C VAL A 395 -2.83 2.90 21.00
N LEU A 396 -1.64 2.31 21.08
CA LEU A 396 -0.91 2.20 22.34
C LEU A 396 -0.40 3.56 22.82
N SER A 397 -0.58 3.82 24.12
CA SER A 397 0.00 4.99 24.76
C SER A 397 1.53 4.92 24.66
N GLY A 398 2.12 6.00 24.11
CA GLY A 398 3.56 6.10 23.88
C GLY A 398 4.00 5.79 22.44
N ILE A 399 3.15 5.21 21.58
CA ILE A 399 3.47 5.07 20.15
C ILE A 399 2.82 6.22 19.37
N ASN A 400 3.65 7.12 18.82
CA ASN A 400 3.18 8.23 18.00
C ASN A 400 2.84 7.79 16.56
N LEU A 401 3.57 6.80 16.06
CA LEU A 401 3.47 6.27 14.70
C LEU A 401 4.01 4.83 14.65
N ALA A 402 3.23 3.92 14.07
CA ALA A 402 3.69 2.60 13.63
C ALA A 402 3.69 2.56 12.11
N HIS A 403 4.86 2.69 11.47
CA HIS A 403 5.00 2.80 10.03
C HIS A 403 5.41 1.45 9.41
N PRO A 404 4.50 0.68 8.79
CA PRO A 404 4.88 -0.52 8.06
C PRO A 404 5.65 -0.16 6.79
N TYR A 405 6.76 -0.85 6.52
CA TYR A 405 7.45 -0.77 5.24
C TYR A 405 6.63 -1.44 4.14
N THR A 406 6.81 -1.02 2.88
CA THR A 406 5.91 -1.41 1.79
C THR A 406 6.31 -2.68 1.05
N LYS A 407 7.48 -3.26 1.33
CA LYS A 407 7.98 -4.45 0.65
C LYS A 407 8.58 -5.43 1.66
N PRO A 408 8.25 -6.73 1.59
CA PRO A 408 8.99 -7.74 2.33
C PRO A 408 10.40 -7.92 1.76
N PHE A 409 11.27 -8.55 2.56
CA PHE A 409 12.58 -9.05 2.13
C PHE A 409 12.55 -10.57 2.20
N GLU A 410 12.92 -11.22 1.10
CA GLU A 410 12.95 -12.66 0.96
C GLU A 410 14.39 -13.16 1.00
N SER A 411 14.64 -14.19 1.81
CA SER A 411 15.91 -14.93 1.80
C SER A 411 15.61 -16.42 1.88
N THR A 412 16.40 -17.23 1.18
CA THR A 412 16.34 -18.69 1.26
C THR A 412 17.73 -19.23 1.56
N TYR A 413 17.85 -20.11 2.54
CA TYR A 413 19.13 -20.76 2.88
C TYR A 413 19.03 -22.26 2.71
N ALA A 414 20.09 -22.85 2.17
CA ALA A 414 20.24 -24.30 2.10
C ALA A 414 20.92 -24.85 3.35
N TYR A 415 20.43 -25.98 3.87
CA TYR A 415 20.97 -26.65 5.06
C TYR A 415 20.88 -28.18 4.92
N LYS A 416 21.66 -28.92 5.73
CA LYS A 416 21.71 -30.39 5.75
C LYS A 416 21.25 -31.00 7.07
N THR A 417 21.44 -30.30 8.18
CA THR A 417 21.08 -30.81 9.50
C THR A 417 20.20 -29.83 10.26
N GLU A 418 19.46 -30.34 11.25
CA GLU A 418 18.61 -29.53 12.13
C GLU A 418 19.40 -28.48 12.92
N GLU A 419 20.66 -28.76 13.24
CA GLU A 419 21.56 -27.81 13.90
C GLU A 419 21.90 -26.63 13.00
N GLU A 420 22.20 -26.88 11.71
CA GLU A 420 22.45 -25.83 10.73
C GLU A 420 21.21 -24.95 10.55
N TYR A 421 20.03 -25.56 10.45
CA TYR A 421 18.75 -24.83 10.41
C TYR A 421 18.58 -23.92 11.63
N LYS A 422 18.78 -24.44 12.85
CA LYS A 422 18.66 -23.64 14.08
C LYS A 422 19.67 -22.49 14.11
N GLU A 423 20.91 -22.72 13.70
CA GLU A 423 21.92 -21.66 13.62
C GLU A 423 21.52 -20.57 12.61
N ILE A 424 20.97 -20.93 11.45
CA ILE A 424 20.42 -19.95 10.49
C ILE A 424 19.27 -19.16 11.12
N PHE A 425 18.26 -19.86 11.66
CA PHE A 425 17.03 -19.25 12.17
C PHE A 425 17.26 -18.32 13.37
N ASP A 426 18.08 -18.73 14.33
CA ASP A 426 18.36 -17.95 15.54
C ASP A 426 19.17 -16.68 15.22
N ASN A 427 20.10 -16.77 14.27
CA ASN A 427 21.00 -15.68 13.89
C ASN A 427 20.44 -14.75 12.81
N TYR A 428 19.35 -15.11 12.12
CA TYR A 428 18.74 -14.27 11.09
C TYR A 428 18.04 -13.02 11.66
N GLY A 429 18.08 -11.90 10.92
CA GLY A 429 17.29 -10.69 11.21
C GLY A 429 17.96 -9.65 12.11
N THR A 430 19.25 -9.81 12.46
CA THR A 430 20.03 -8.74 13.11
C THR A 430 21.46 -8.69 12.57
N HIS A 431 22.03 -7.48 12.45
CA HIS A 431 23.40 -7.31 11.97
C HIS A 431 24.46 -7.95 12.88
N LYS A 432 24.21 -8.02 14.19
CA LYS A 432 25.18 -8.57 15.15
C LYS A 432 25.54 -10.03 14.89
N THR A 433 24.63 -10.76 14.27
CA THR A 433 24.70 -12.21 14.04
C THR A 433 24.79 -12.54 12.56
N GLU A 434 24.82 -11.54 11.69
CA GLU A 434 24.81 -11.69 10.22
C GLU A 434 26.09 -12.35 9.69
N ASP A 435 27.23 -12.12 10.34
CA ASP A 435 28.50 -12.79 9.98
C ASP A 435 28.46 -14.32 10.16
N VAL A 436 27.58 -14.82 11.03
CA VAL A 436 27.37 -16.27 11.20
C VAL A 436 26.70 -16.85 9.95
N LEU A 437 25.77 -16.09 9.34
CA LEU A 437 24.99 -16.54 8.19
C LEU A 437 25.83 -16.68 6.93
N LYS A 438 26.95 -15.94 6.82
CA LYS A 438 27.89 -16.02 5.69
C LYS A 438 28.51 -17.41 5.49
N LYS A 439 28.43 -18.29 6.49
CA LYS A 439 28.86 -19.69 6.39
C LYS A 439 27.89 -20.55 5.58
N TYR A 440 26.63 -20.14 5.48
CA TYR A 440 25.57 -20.88 4.79
C TYR A 440 25.37 -20.34 3.38
N THR A 441 24.89 -21.22 2.50
CA THR A 441 24.62 -20.85 1.11
C THR A 441 23.23 -20.25 1.02
N GLU A 442 23.15 -18.96 0.71
CA GLU A 442 21.91 -18.31 0.32
C GLU A 442 21.55 -18.76 -1.11
N VAL A 443 20.34 -19.27 -1.28
CA VAL A 443 19.80 -19.73 -2.56
C VAL A 443 19.24 -18.51 -3.29
N THR A 444 19.79 -18.25 -4.47
CA THR A 444 19.44 -17.13 -5.34
C THR A 444 19.02 -17.68 -6.72
N ASN A 445 18.46 -16.83 -7.57
CA ASN A 445 18.13 -17.22 -8.94
C ASN A 445 19.36 -17.66 -9.76
N GLU A 446 20.57 -17.29 -9.36
CA GLU A 446 21.81 -17.58 -10.07
C GLU A 446 22.37 -18.96 -9.71
N ASN A 447 22.17 -19.42 -8.47
CA ASN A 447 22.74 -20.67 -7.97
C ASN A 447 21.70 -21.76 -7.68
N LYS A 448 20.39 -21.48 -7.83
CA LYS A 448 19.30 -22.41 -7.48
C LYS A 448 19.38 -23.78 -8.16
N ASP A 449 20.04 -23.83 -9.33
CA ASP A 449 20.19 -25.03 -10.16
C ASP A 449 21.59 -25.68 -9.99
N ASP A 450 22.43 -25.18 -9.07
CA ASP A 450 23.76 -25.71 -8.82
C ASP A 450 23.70 -27.14 -8.26
N GLU A 451 24.57 -28.02 -8.76
CA GLU A 451 24.74 -29.39 -8.28
C GLU A 451 25.05 -29.46 -6.77
N SER A 452 25.66 -28.42 -6.21
CA SER A 452 26.00 -28.32 -4.78
C SER A 452 24.78 -28.23 -3.86
N LEU A 453 23.65 -27.73 -4.38
CA LEU A 453 22.38 -27.60 -3.66
C LEU A 453 21.50 -28.86 -3.79
N LYS A 454 21.84 -29.80 -4.67
CA LYS A 454 21.06 -31.03 -4.84
C LYS A 454 21.13 -31.88 -3.56
N GLY A 455 19.95 -32.20 -3.03
CA GLY A 455 19.80 -32.98 -1.80
C GLY A 455 19.95 -32.18 -0.51
N MET A 456 20.12 -30.85 -0.58
CA MET A 456 19.98 -29.97 0.58
C MET A 456 18.52 -29.62 0.83
N GLU A 457 18.15 -29.47 2.10
CA GLU A 457 16.88 -28.88 2.48
C GLU A 457 16.97 -27.35 2.41
N LYS A 458 15.82 -26.68 2.34
CA LYS A 458 15.73 -25.23 2.23
C LYS A 458 14.85 -24.65 3.33
N VAL A 459 15.30 -23.54 3.91
CA VAL A 459 14.48 -22.68 4.75
C VAL A 459 14.25 -21.38 4.01
N HIS A 460 12.98 -21.04 3.84
CA HIS A 460 12.54 -19.79 3.22
C HIS A 460 12.13 -18.81 4.32
N ILE A 461 12.51 -17.54 4.20
CA ILE A 461 12.27 -16.50 5.20
C ILE A 461 11.79 -15.22 4.52
N THR A 462 10.57 -14.80 4.86
CA THR A 462 10.01 -13.49 4.50
C THR A 462 10.07 -12.56 5.71
N THR A 463 10.61 -11.36 5.51
CA THR A 463 10.82 -10.37 6.58
C THR A 463 10.10 -9.05 6.29
N MET A 464 9.26 -8.62 7.22
CA MET A 464 8.55 -7.34 7.17
C MET A 464 8.99 -6.43 8.32
N TYR A 465 8.99 -5.13 8.09
CA TYR A 465 9.45 -4.14 9.06
C TYR A 465 8.37 -3.12 9.41
N ILE A 466 8.28 -2.76 10.69
CA ILE A 466 7.47 -1.64 11.17
C ILE A 466 8.39 -0.67 11.92
N GLY A 467 8.57 0.54 11.39
CA GLY A 467 9.29 1.61 12.05
C GLY A 467 8.44 2.23 13.17
N LEU A 468 9.02 2.37 14.37
CA LEU A 468 8.31 2.88 15.54
C LEU A 468 8.81 4.28 15.90
N ASN A 469 7.90 5.25 15.89
CA ASN A 469 8.13 6.55 16.52
C ASN A 469 7.52 6.53 17.93
N ILE A 470 8.38 6.58 18.94
CA ILE A 470 8.01 6.49 20.35
C ILE A 470 7.98 7.89 20.96
N ALA A 471 6.95 8.20 21.75
CA ALA A 471 6.86 9.43 22.53
C ALA A 471 8.01 9.51 23.54
N VAL A 472 8.62 10.69 23.65
CA VAL A 472 9.89 10.93 24.37
C VAL A 472 9.70 10.98 25.90
N ASP A 473 8.61 10.49 26.46
CA ASP A 473 8.50 10.37 27.93
C ASP A 473 9.40 9.22 28.41
N GLU A 474 10.66 9.57 28.69
CA GLU A 474 11.83 8.70 28.89
C GLU A 474 11.73 7.67 30.03
N LYS A 475 10.61 7.61 30.76
CA LYS A 475 10.48 6.83 31.99
C LYS A 475 9.67 5.54 31.87
N LYS A 476 8.99 5.25 30.76
CA LYS A 476 8.23 3.99 30.61
C LYS A 476 8.65 3.23 29.35
N LYS A 477 9.14 2.01 29.54
CA LYS A 477 9.20 1.03 28.45
C LYS A 477 7.77 0.81 27.96
N ILE A 478 7.53 1.00 26.68
CA ILE A 478 6.23 0.69 26.08
C ILE A 478 6.15 -0.81 25.95
N ASP A 479 5.14 -1.39 26.57
CA ASP A 479 4.86 -2.81 26.43
C ASP A 479 4.08 -3.04 25.14
N ILE A 480 4.73 -3.65 24.15
CA ILE A 480 4.13 -4.06 22.88
C ILE A 480 3.84 -5.57 22.85
N HIS A 481 4.04 -6.29 23.96
CA HIS A 481 3.90 -7.74 24.01
C HIS A 481 2.49 -8.19 23.65
N VAL A 482 1.45 -7.52 24.19
CA VAL A 482 0.05 -7.90 23.96
C VAL A 482 -0.32 -7.83 22.46
N PRO A 483 -0.14 -6.72 21.73
CA PRO A 483 -0.38 -6.70 20.28
C PRO A 483 0.41 -7.74 19.49
N CYS A 484 1.69 -7.94 19.86
CA CYS A 484 2.55 -8.91 19.19
C CYS A 484 2.05 -10.35 19.41
N GLN A 485 1.61 -10.69 20.62
CA GLN A 485 1.08 -12.01 20.94
C GLN A 485 -0.28 -12.25 20.30
N GLU A 486 -1.17 -11.25 20.27
CA GLU A 486 -2.45 -11.33 19.54
C GLU A 486 -2.22 -11.58 18.05
N PHE A 487 -1.27 -10.85 17.44
CA PHE A 487 -0.90 -11.05 16.05
C PHE A 487 -0.32 -12.44 15.78
N PHE A 488 0.57 -12.91 16.67
CA PHE A 488 1.14 -14.26 16.57
C PHE A 488 0.05 -15.33 16.62
N ASN A 489 -0.85 -15.25 17.60
CA ASN A 489 -1.95 -16.19 17.75
C ASN A 489 -2.92 -16.14 16.55
N LEU A 490 -3.19 -14.95 16.01
CA LEU A 490 -4.03 -14.78 14.82
C LEU A 490 -3.46 -15.46 13.58
N CYS A 491 -2.15 -15.35 13.36
CA CYS A 491 -1.52 -16.02 12.21
C CYS A 491 -1.53 -17.54 12.39
N ARG A 492 -1.41 -18.02 13.64
CA ARG A 492 -1.42 -19.44 13.99
C ARG A 492 -2.80 -20.08 14.11
N SER A 493 -3.90 -19.30 14.10
CA SER A 493 -5.25 -19.86 14.26
C SER A 493 -5.77 -20.62 13.04
N PHE A 494 -5.01 -20.65 11.94
CA PHE A 494 -5.36 -21.34 10.71
C PHE A 494 -4.77 -22.76 10.76
N GLN A 495 -5.64 -23.78 10.70
CA GLN A 495 -5.28 -25.21 10.88
C GLN A 495 -4.13 -25.66 9.96
N GLU A 496 -4.07 -25.11 8.75
CA GLU A 496 -3.03 -25.40 7.75
C GLU A 496 -1.60 -25.05 8.22
N TYR A 497 -1.44 -24.20 9.24
CA TYR A 497 -0.16 -23.70 9.76
C TYR A 497 0.07 -24.03 11.24
N GLU A 498 -0.63 -25.03 11.77
CA GLU A 498 -0.46 -25.52 13.14
C GLU A 498 0.91 -26.16 13.38
N ASP A 499 1.51 -26.77 12.34
CA ASP A 499 2.83 -27.38 12.44
C ASP A 499 3.92 -26.34 12.69
N THR A 500 4.44 -26.33 13.92
CA THR A 500 5.50 -25.42 14.36
C THR A 500 6.89 -25.83 13.90
N GLU A 501 7.08 -27.07 13.44
CA GLU A 501 8.35 -27.51 12.88
C GLU A 501 8.49 -26.99 11.46
N THR A 502 7.43 -27.05 10.65
CA THR A 502 7.42 -26.54 9.27
C THR A 502 7.28 -25.03 9.20
N PHE A 503 6.28 -24.45 9.89
CA PHE A 503 5.96 -23.02 9.79
C PHE A 503 6.38 -22.30 11.06
N SER A 504 7.08 -21.18 10.93
CA SER A 504 7.47 -20.34 12.06
C SER A 504 7.15 -18.86 11.84
N LEU A 505 6.86 -18.17 12.94
CA LEU A 505 6.62 -16.73 12.99
C LEU A 505 7.41 -16.16 14.16
N VAL A 506 8.26 -15.18 13.89
CA VAL A 506 9.06 -14.52 14.93
C VAL A 506 8.88 -13.01 14.83
N ILE A 507 8.76 -12.36 15.98
CA ILE A 507 8.67 -10.91 16.07
C ILE A 507 9.85 -10.43 16.91
N LYS A 508 10.82 -9.75 16.28
CA LYS A 508 12.03 -9.20 16.92
C LYS A 508 11.93 -7.69 17.06
N TYR A 509 12.39 -7.16 18.19
CA TYR A 509 12.58 -5.73 18.37
C TYR A 509 14.04 -5.36 18.07
N VAL A 510 14.25 -4.57 17.02
CA VAL A 510 15.58 -4.24 16.50
C VAL A 510 15.81 -2.73 16.56
N LYS A 511 17.01 -2.32 16.98
CA LYS A 511 17.41 -0.91 17.00
C LYS A 511 17.97 -0.52 15.64
N LEU A 512 17.88 0.75 15.28
CA LEU A 512 18.37 1.29 13.99
C LEU A 512 19.76 0.75 13.59
N TYR A 513 20.71 0.80 14.50
CA TYR A 513 22.11 0.40 14.27
C TYR A 513 22.34 -1.12 14.34
N ASP A 514 21.31 -1.90 14.64
CA ASP A 514 21.34 -3.37 14.66
C ASP A 514 20.51 -3.99 13.51
N LEU A 515 19.90 -3.16 12.64
CA LEU A 515 19.23 -3.62 11.42
C LEU A 515 20.21 -4.35 10.50
N PRO A 516 19.81 -5.48 9.91
CA PRO A 516 20.67 -6.29 9.04
C PRO A 516 21.06 -5.54 7.76
N ASP A 517 22.17 -5.92 7.14
CA ASP A 517 22.74 -5.16 6.01
C ASP A 517 21.87 -5.27 4.74
N HIS A 518 21.10 -6.34 4.57
CA HIS A 518 20.22 -6.54 3.40
C HIS A 518 19.12 -5.48 3.22
N VAL A 519 18.83 -4.65 4.24
CA VAL A 519 17.83 -3.57 4.11
C VAL A 519 18.37 -2.31 3.42
N TYR A 520 19.68 -2.24 3.20
CA TYR A 520 20.37 -1.13 2.55
C TYR A 520 20.78 -1.53 1.12
N ASP A 521 20.56 -0.63 0.17
CA ASP A 521 20.94 -0.90 -1.22
C ASP A 521 22.47 -0.81 -1.41
N ALA A 522 22.97 -1.31 -2.54
CA ALA A 522 24.38 -1.15 -2.91
C ALA A 522 24.78 0.34 -2.91
N GLY A 523 25.77 0.69 -2.08
CA GLY A 523 26.28 2.06 -1.91
C GLY A 523 25.65 2.84 -0.75
N GLU A 524 24.57 2.33 -0.15
CA GLU A 524 24.07 2.84 1.13
C GLU A 524 24.91 2.33 2.31
N GLN A 525 24.99 3.10 3.39
CA GLN A 525 25.74 2.71 4.58
C GLN A 525 24.83 2.66 5.80
N ARG A 526 24.87 1.54 6.50
CA ARG A 526 24.15 1.36 7.77
C ARG A 526 24.55 2.46 8.78
N PRO A 527 23.60 3.07 9.51
CA PRO A 527 23.91 4.00 10.59
C PRO A 527 24.76 3.35 11.67
N VAL A 528 25.87 4.01 12.01
CA VAL A 528 26.79 3.57 13.07
C VAL A 528 26.52 4.36 14.35
N LYS A 529 26.55 3.66 15.49
CA LYS A 529 26.43 4.31 16.79
C LYS A 529 27.64 5.21 17.03
N ALA A 530 27.42 6.52 17.23
CA ALA A 530 28.48 7.43 17.61
C ALA A 530 29.17 6.91 18.89
N SER A 531 30.46 6.55 18.80
CA SER A 531 31.21 6.13 19.98
C SER A 531 31.39 7.37 20.84
N LYS A 532 30.82 7.37 22.05
CA LYS A 532 31.21 8.35 23.07
C LYS A 532 32.67 8.08 23.37
N LYS A 533 33.60 8.83 22.76
CA LYS A 533 34.98 8.94 23.27
C LYS A 533 34.84 9.34 24.74
N ARG A 534 35.04 8.39 25.65
CA ARG A 534 35.28 8.69 27.06
C ARG A 534 36.50 9.60 27.09
N LYS A 535 36.30 10.88 27.38
CA LYS A 535 37.38 11.82 27.66
C LYS A 535 38.02 11.38 28.97
N ASN A 536 38.96 10.46 28.88
CA ASN A 536 39.74 9.97 30.01
C ASN A 536 41.03 10.81 30.04
N GLU A 537 40.91 12.07 30.48
CA GLU A 537 42.08 12.87 30.86
C GLU A 537 42.28 12.73 32.37
N LYS A 538 43.01 11.68 32.78
CA LYS A 538 43.84 11.76 33.98
C LYS A 538 45.17 12.37 33.56
N ALA A 539 45.35 13.66 33.84
CA ALA A 539 46.67 14.27 33.95
C ALA A 539 46.76 14.88 35.35
N GLY A 540 47.46 14.18 36.25
CA GLY A 540 47.82 14.73 37.54
C GLY A 540 48.84 15.85 37.40
N LYS A 541 48.70 16.91 38.20
CA LYS A 541 49.81 17.68 38.75
C LYS A 541 49.32 18.42 40.00
N LYS A 542 49.78 17.95 41.16
CA LYS A 542 49.82 18.70 42.42
C LYS A 542 50.69 19.95 42.20
N ALA A 543 50.17 21.12 42.57
CA ALA A 543 50.97 22.31 42.85
C ALA A 543 50.43 23.01 44.09
N LYS A 544 51.37 23.36 44.97
CA LYS A 544 51.25 23.79 46.36
C LYS A 544 50.59 25.18 46.49
N ARG A 545 49.74 25.36 47.50
CA ARG A 545 49.42 26.67 48.10
C ARG A 545 50.42 26.96 49.22
N PRO A 546 51.05 28.15 49.30
CA PRO A 546 51.69 28.60 50.53
C PRO A 546 50.65 29.24 51.47
N LYS A 547 50.88 29.07 52.76
CA LYS A 547 50.13 29.64 53.89
C LYS A 547 50.43 31.13 54.06
N SER A 548 49.43 31.89 54.50
CA SER A 548 49.61 32.93 55.51
C SER A 548 48.37 33.00 56.42
N SER A 549 48.61 32.71 57.70
CA SER A 549 47.87 33.19 58.88
C SER A 549 47.79 34.73 58.84
N SER A 550 46.88 35.46 59.49
CA SER A 550 46.12 35.31 60.73
C SER A 550 45.20 36.55 60.83
N VAL A 551 44.25 36.51 61.77
CA VAL A 551 43.56 37.62 62.47
C VAL A 551 42.02 37.51 62.36
N LEU A 552 41.45 36.89 63.40
CA LEU A 552 40.17 37.27 64.03
C LEU A 552 40.46 38.48 64.95
N PRO A 553 39.50 39.31 65.42
CA PRO A 553 38.13 38.98 65.85
C PRO A 553 37.11 40.08 65.41
N ALA A 554 35.87 40.28 65.85
CA ALA A 554 35.05 39.82 66.97
C ALA A 554 33.58 40.23 66.70
N ASP A 555 32.66 39.54 67.37
CA ASP A 555 31.44 40.04 68.06
C ASP A 555 30.18 40.55 67.33
N GLY A 556 29.04 40.12 67.91
CA GLY A 556 27.74 40.82 67.99
C GLY A 556 26.66 40.28 67.05
N GLU A 557 25.86 39.27 67.42
CA GLU A 557 24.62 39.34 68.26
C GLU A 557 23.57 40.39 67.83
N ASP A 558 22.50 39.85 67.22
CA ASP A 558 21.09 39.91 67.65
C ASP A 558 20.19 41.16 67.42
N SER A 559 19.00 40.86 66.86
CA SER A 559 17.71 41.58 67.00
C SER A 559 17.60 43.03 66.47
N THR A 560 16.46 43.68 66.15
CA THR A 560 15.05 43.40 65.84
C THR A 560 14.46 44.74 65.31
N MET A 561 13.42 44.66 64.46
CA MET A 561 12.25 45.57 64.38
C MET A 561 12.34 47.03 63.88
N ALA A 562 11.45 47.32 62.89
CA ALA A 562 10.55 48.49 62.76
C ALA A 562 11.19 49.88 62.50
N ASP A 563 10.63 50.83 61.75
CA ASP A 563 9.42 50.99 60.92
C ASP A 563 9.72 52.20 59.98
N GLY A 564 9.04 52.33 58.85
CA GLY A 564 9.32 53.43 57.91
C GLY A 564 8.38 53.44 56.70
N SER A 565 7.15 53.86 56.97
CA SER A 565 6.01 54.01 56.06
C SER A 565 6.14 55.19 55.08
N THR A 566 5.68 55.01 53.83
CA THR A 566 4.77 55.92 53.06
C THR A 566 4.52 55.35 51.66
N VAL A 567 3.35 54.75 51.41
CA VAL A 567 2.16 55.28 50.69
C VAL A 567 2.35 55.45 49.16
N SER A 568 1.72 54.57 48.37
CA SER A 568 0.54 54.91 47.54
C SER A 568 0.04 53.69 46.75
N GLU A 569 -1.23 53.36 46.99
CA GLU A 569 -2.06 52.28 46.42
C GLU A 569 -2.45 52.50 44.94
N GLU A 570 -2.52 51.37 44.21
CA GLU A 570 -3.63 50.83 43.38
C GLU A 570 -4.83 51.72 42.98
N PRO A 571 -5.61 51.42 41.89
CA PRO A 571 -6.25 50.08 41.76
C PRO A 571 -6.62 49.54 40.35
N GLN A 572 -6.79 48.22 40.25
CA GLN A 572 -7.71 47.56 39.30
C GLN A 572 -9.17 47.91 39.65
N PRO A 573 -10.16 47.84 38.72
CA PRO A 573 -11.01 46.62 38.60
C PRO A 573 -11.75 46.50 37.22
N PRO A 574 -12.80 45.65 37.02
CA PRO A 574 -12.99 44.24 37.38
C PRO A 574 -13.64 43.35 36.27
N LEU A 575 -13.70 42.04 36.57
CA LEU A 575 -14.71 41.07 36.07
C LEU A 575 -16.08 41.27 36.76
N SER A 576 -17.18 40.88 36.09
CA SER A 576 -18.35 40.30 36.77
C SER A 576 -19.27 39.49 35.84
N THR A 577 -19.59 38.27 36.28
CA THR A 577 -20.83 37.49 36.03
C THR A 577 -22.07 38.27 36.53
N THR A 578 -23.34 38.00 36.18
CA THR A 578 -24.18 36.88 36.64
C THR A 578 -25.64 36.98 36.09
N THR A 579 -26.31 35.83 35.95
CA THR A 579 -27.76 35.51 36.16
C THR A 579 -28.88 35.82 35.13
N THR A 580 -29.78 34.82 35.04
CA THR A 580 -31.09 34.66 34.36
C THR A 580 -32.21 35.57 34.92
N PRO A 581 -33.37 35.69 34.24
CA PRO A 581 -34.54 34.89 34.65
C PRO A 581 -35.49 34.42 33.52
N SER A 582 -36.38 33.50 33.92
CA SER A 582 -37.49 32.82 33.22
C SER A 582 -38.68 33.71 32.82
N THR A 583 -39.43 33.35 31.76
CA THR A 583 -40.90 33.04 31.82
C THR A 583 -41.49 32.57 30.47
N ASN A 584 -42.06 31.36 30.52
CA ASN A 584 -43.29 30.81 29.95
C ASN A 584 -44.21 31.62 28.98
N THR A 585 -44.57 30.97 27.85
CA THR A 585 -45.91 30.77 27.20
C THR A 585 -45.62 30.07 25.84
N GLY A 586 -46.24 29.00 25.33
CA GLY A 586 -47.56 28.39 25.49
C GLY A 586 -48.17 28.21 24.08
N ALA A 587 -48.27 26.97 23.58
CA ALA A 587 -49.13 26.45 22.47
C ALA A 587 -48.45 25.17 21.87
N GLU A 588 -48.77 23.96 22.32
CA GLU A 588 -49.88 23.10 21.86
C GLU A 588 -50.07 23.01 20.33
N LEU A 589 -49.76 21.83 19.77
CA LEU A 589 -50.65 21.09 18.87
C LEU A 589 -50.14 19.64 18.71
N SER A 590 -50.87 18.74 19.33
CA SER A 590 -50.94 17.31 19.06
C SER A 590 -51.85 17.06 17.85
N VAL A 591 -51.56 16.07 16.99
CA VAL A 591 -52.57 15.23 16.30
C VAL A 591 -51.95 13.87 15.92
N THR A 592 -52.34 12.88 16.73
CA THR A 592 -52.72 11.46 16.47
C THR A 592 -51.88 10.50 15.63
N ALA A 593 -51.61 9.36 16.28
CA ALA A 593 -51.53 8.03 15.68
C ALA A 593 -52.89 7.55 15.13
N GLY A 594 -52.85 6.73 14.08
CA GLY A 594 -53.97 5.90 13.63
C GLY A 594 -53.42 4.67 12.90
N GLY A 595 -53.67 3.48 13.44
CA GLY A 595 -53.42 2.21 12.77
C GLY A 595 -54.67 1.67 12.06
N ALA A 596 -54.48 0.48 11.47
CA ALA A 596 -55.46 -0.53 11.04
C ALA A 596 -55.73 -0.70 9.53
N SER A 597 -55.35 -1.90 9.06
CA SER A 597 -56.06 -2.81 8.14
C SER A 597 -56.66 -2.28 6.84
N THR A 598 -56.10 -2.71 5.71
CA THR A 598 -56.71 -3.70 4.80
C THR A 598 -55.64 -4.33 3.92
#